data_AF-A0A1Z8KM25-F1
#
_entry.id   AF-A0A1Z8KM25-F1
#
_cell.length_a   1.000
_cell.length_b   1.000
_cell.length_c   1.000
_cell.angle_alpha   90.00
_cell.angle_beta   90.00
_cell.angle_gamma   90.00
#
_symmetry.space_group_name_H-M   'P 1'
#
loop_
_entity.id
_entity.type
_entity.pdbx_description
1 polymer ?
#
loop_
_entity_poly.entity_id
_entity_poly.type
_entity_poly.pdbx_seq_one_letter_code
_entity_poly.pdbx_strand_id
1 'polypeptide(L)'
;MNIEAIKLNEIISEKADIYTSIMVISNRARQIIDKRFLEQINLEDVEDSEELIHFSKEDFDKEKPMMLAYQEYINKKLSWESSTKEDVDE
;
A
#
# COMPACT_ATOMS: atom_id res chain seq x y z
N MET A 1 -13.91 -8.62 -7.22
CA MET A 1 -13.53 -7.39 -6.49
C MET A 1 -14.79 -6.66 -6.02
N ASN A 2 -15.02 -6.55 -4.71
CA ASN A 2 -16.18 -5.82 -4.16
C ASN A 2 -15.80 -4.33 -4.10
N ILE A 3 -16.31 -3.52 -5.03
CA ILE A 3 -16.06 -2.08 -5.03
C ILE A 3 -17.10 -1.43 -4.13
N GLU A 4 -16.69 -1.10 -2.91
CA GLU A 4 -17.55 -0.41 -1.94
C GLU A 4 -17.24 1.08 -1.93
N ALA A 5 -18.27 1.91 -1.95
CA ALA A 5 -18.12 3.34 -1.80
C ALA A 5 -17.81 3.67 -0.34
N ILE A 6 -16.79 4.48 -0.13
CA ILE A 6 -16.31 4.80 1.22
C ILE A 6 -16.54 6.28 1.50
N LYS A 7 -16.91 6.57 2.75
CA LYS A 7 -17.24 7.93 3.16
C LYS A 7 -15.95 8.72 3.35
N LEU A 8 -15.85 9.86 2.66
CA LEU A 8 -14.71 10.78 2.77
C LEU A 8 -14.41 11.18 4.23
N ASN A 9 -15.45 11.29 5.06
CA ASN A 9 -15.31 11.64 6.47
C ASN A 9 -14.51 10.61 7.29
N GLU A 10 -14.44 9.35 6.83
CA GLU A 10 -13.68 8.30 7.52
C GLU A 10 -12.17 8.38 7.21
N ILE A 11 -11.80 9.14 6.17
CA ILE A 11 -10.41 9.40 5.79
C ILE A 11 -9.83 10.55 6.63
N ILE A 12 -10.68 11.49 7.02
CA ILE A 12 -10.28 12.63 7.83
C ILE A 12 -10.12 12.15 9.27
N SER A 13 -8.95 12.35 9.86
CA SER A 13 -8.67 12.00 11.25
C SER A 13 -8.27 13.25 12.04
N GLU A 14 -8.35 13.19 13.36
CA GLU A 14 -7.93 14.31 14.24
C GLU A 14 -6.46 14.70 14.01
N LYS A 15 -5.63 13.78 13.49
CA LYS A 15 -4.20 13.97 13.26
C LYS A 15 -3.84 14.41 11.83
N ALA A 16 -4.80 14.43 10.90
CA ALA A 16 -4.50 14.69 9.49
C ALA A 16 -5.64 15.37 8.75
N ASP A 17 -5.29 16.40 7.98
CA ASP A 17 -6.18 16.91 6.95
C ASP A 17 -6.34 15.90 5.79
N ILE A 18 -7.27 16.20 4.89
CA ILE A 18 -7.58 15.32 3.76
C ILE A 18 -6.36 15.06 2.86
N TYR A 19 -5.50 16.07 2.67
CA TYR A 19 -4.33 15.96 1.78
C TYR A 19 -3.24 15.10 2.40
N THR A 20 -2.98 15.28 3.69
CA THR A 20 -2.05 14.47 4.47
C THR A 20 -2.50 13.02 4.49
N SER A 21 -3.79 12.78 4.70
CA SER A 21 -4.38 11.44 4.69
C SER A 21 -4.21 10.77 3.31
N ILE A 22 -4.48 11.50 2.23
CA ILE A 22 -4.26 11.02 0.85
C ILE A 22 -2.77 10.71 0.61
N MET A 23 -1.86 11.56 1.08
CA MET A 23 -0.42 11.35 0.95
C MET A 23 0.04 10.08 1.65
N VAL A 24 -0.41 9.86 2.89
CA VAL A 24 -0.10 8.65 3.66
C VAL A 24 -0.60 7.39 2.94
N ILE A 25 -1.85 7.39 2.50
CA ILE A 25 -2.45 6.26 1.78
C ILE A 25 -1.69 5.99 0.48
N SER A 26 -1.35 7.02 -0.27
CA SER A 26 -0.62 6.90 -1.55
C SER A 26 0.79 6.35 -1.35
N ASN A 27 1.52 6.84 -0.35
CA ASN A 27 2.84 6.32 0.01
C ASN A 27 2.76 4.86 0.44
N ARG A 28 1.74 4.50 1.23
CA ARG A 28 1.52 3.11 1.63
C ARG A 28 1.18 2.20 0.45
N ALA A 29 0.37 2.67 -0.49
CA ALA A 29 0.07 1.93 -1.70
C ALA A 29 1.35 1.62 -2.51
N ARG A 30 2.28 2.58 -2.59
CA ARG A 30 3.60 2.37 -3.23
C ARG A 30 4.42 1.31 -2.50
N GLN A 31 4.49 1.33 -1.16
CA GLN A 31 5.17 0.28 -0.39
C GLN A 31 4.61 -1.12 -0.66
N ILE A 32 3.29 -1.25 -0.83
CA ILE A 32 2.64 -2.52 -1.16
C ILE A 32 3.04 -2.99 -2.57
N ILE A 33 3.14 -2.07 -3.54
CA ILE A 33 3.59 -2.38 -4.90
C ILE A 33 5.04 -2.87 -4.86
N ASP A 34 5.92 -2.13 -4.19
CA ASP A 34 7.35 -2.47 -4.10
C ASP A 34 7.56 -3.84 -3.45
N LYS A 35 6.81 -4.14 -2.39
CA LYS A 35 6.82 -5.46 -1.75
C LYS A 35 6.41 -6.58 -2.73
N ARG A 36 5.32 -6.39 -3.47
CA ARG A 36 4.84 -7.38 -4.46
C ARG A 36 5.86 -7.60 -5.58
N PHE A 37 6.54 -6.53 -5.99
CA PHE A 37 7.59 -6.61 -7.00
C PHE A 37 8.81 -7.40 -6.51
N LEU A 38 9.27 -7.17 -5.28
CA LEU A 38 10.33 -7.96 -4.67
C LEU A 38 9.94 -9.43 -4.49
N GLU A 39 8.71 -9.71 -4.08
CA GLU A 39 8.18 -11.09 -4.00
C GLU A 39 8.25 -11.80 -5.35
N GLN A 40 7.97 -11.09 -6.44
CA GLN A 40 8.05 -11.64 -7.80
C GLN A 40 9.50 -11.92 -8.22
N ILE A 41 10.42 -10.97 -8.02
CA ILE A 41 11.84 -11.16 -8.35
C ILE A 41 12.42 -12.36 -7.58
N ASN A 42 12.13 -12.46 -6.28
CA ASN A 42 12.62 -13.56 -5.45
C ASN A 42 12.08 -14.92 -5.90
N LEU A 43 10.91 -14.97 -6.53
CA LEU A 43 10.34 -16.19 -7.11
C LEU A 43 11.03 -16.59 -8.42
N GLU A 44 11.43 -15.60 -9.22
CA GLU A 44 12.14 -15.80 -10.50
C GLU A 44 13.59 -16.31 -10.29
N ASP A 45 14.22 -15.98 -9.16
CA ASP A 45 15.61 -16.37 -8.82
C ASP A 45 15.73 -17.80 -8.24
N VAL A 46 14.63 -18.55 -8.11
CA VAL A 46 14.65 -19.95 -7.69
C VAL A 46 14.90 -20.85 -8.91
N GLU A 47 16.19 -21.10 -9.16
CA GLU A 47 16.82 -21.72 -10.34
C GLU A 47 16.29 -23.08 -10.85
N ASP A 48 15.27 -23.70 -10.25
CA ASP A 48 14.83 -25.07 -10.59
C ASP A 48 13.30 -25.26 -10.60
N SER A 49 12.59 -24.50 -11.46
CA SER A 49 11.16 -24.77 -11.70
C SER A 49 10.78 -24.60 -13.17
N GLU A 50 10.76 -25.72 -13.89
CA GLU A 50 10.10 -25.87 -15.19
C GLU A 50 8.59 -25.48 -15.15
N GLU A 51 8.04 -25.21 -13.97
CA GLU A 51 6.69 -24.66 -13.71
C GLU A 51 6.57 -23.12 -13.79
N LEU A 52 7.67 -22.37 -13.95
CA LEU A 52 7.66 -20.88 -14.03
C LEU A 52 6.89 -20.32 -15.25
N ILE A 53 6.39 -21.16 -16.15
CA ILE A 53 5.65 -20.73 -17.35
C ILE A 53 4.26 -20.14 -16.99
N HIS A 54 3.84 -20.15 -15.72
CA HIS A 54 2.59 -19.52 -15.27
C HIS A 54 2.73 -18.07 -14.74
N PHE A 55 3.78 -17.32 -15.11
CA PHE A 55 3.88 -15.88 -14.79
C PHE A 55 2.90 -14.95 -15.53
N SER A 56 1.95 -15.48 -16.30
CA SER A 56 0.97 -14.64 -17.01
C SER A 56 -0.45 -14.85 -16.50
N LYS A 57 -0.72 -14.34 -15.30
CA LYS A 57 -2.00 -13.69 -15.05
C LYS A 57 -1.81 -12.71 -13.92
N GLU A 58 -2.05 -11.43 -14.18
CA GLU A 58 -2.44 -10.54 -13.09
C GLU A 58 -3.47 -11.31 -12.25
N ASP A 59 -3.15 -11.53 -10.97
CA ASP A 59 -4.10 -12.07 -10.03
C ASP A 59 -5.18 -11.01 -9.81
N PHE A 60 -6.25 -11.09 -10.61
CA PHE A 60 -7.38 -10.19 -10.56
C PHE A 60 -8.20 -10.33 -9.27
N ASP A 61 -7.98 -11.40 -8.51
CA ASP A 61 -8.59 -11.59 -7.19
C ASP A 61 -7.77 -10.89 -6.09
N LYS A 62 -6.48 -10.60 -6.33
CA LYS A 62 -5.66 -9.83 -5.40
C LYS A 62 -6.14 -8.39 -5.34
N GLU A 63 -6.45 -7.94 -4.12
CA GLU A 63 -6.93 -6.59 -3.87
C GLU A 63 -5.93 -5.54 -4.39
N LYS A 64 -6.46 -4.47 -4.99
CA LYS A 64 -5.64 -3.39 -5.54
C LYS A 64 -4.85 -2.72 -4.40
N PRO A 65 -3.56 -2.40 -4.59
CA PRO A 65 -2.72 -1.81 -3.54
C PRO A 65 -3.32 -0.58 -2.87
N MET A 66 -4.01 0.25 -3.65
CA MET A 66 -4.68 1.45 -3.14
C MET A 66 -5.81 1.13 -2.15
N MET A 67 -6.61 0.11 -2.42
CA MET A 67 -7.71 -0.30 -1.54
C MET A 67 -7.18 -0.91 -0.25
N LEU A 68 -6.12 -1.73 -0.35
CA LEU A 68 -5.47 -2.32 0.82
C LEU A 68 -4.85 -1.24 1.71
N ALA A 69 -4.10 -0.29 1.13
CA ALA A 69 -3.53 0.85 1.87
C ALA A 69 -4.60 1.67 2.59
N TYR A 70 -5.72 1.90 1.90
CA TYR A 70 -6.85 2.62 2.43
C TYR A 70 -7.49 1.90 3.63
N GLN A 71 -7.75 0.60 3.50
CA GLN A 71 -8.29 -0.21 4.59
C GLN A 71 -7.33 -0.25 5.79
N GLU A 72 -6.02 -0.35 5.55
CA GLU A 72 -5.02 -0.30 6.61
C GLU A 72 -5.04 1.07 7.33
N TYR A 73 -5.24 2.16 6.59
CA TYR A 73 -5.38 3.50 7.14
C TYR A 73 -6.62 3.65 8.03
N ILE A 74 -7.82 3.33 7.52
CA ILE A 74 -9.08 3.44 8.29
C ILE A 74 -9.07 2.55 9.52
N ASN A 75 -8.55 1.32 9.38
CA ASN A 75 -8.49 0.38 10.49
C ASN A 75 -7.38 0.71 11.50
N LYS A 76 -6.71 1.87 11.37
CA LYS A 76 -5.62 2.34 12.25
C LYS A 76 -4.49 1.30 12.37
N LYS A 77 -4.22 0.56 11.30
CA LYS A 77 -3.13 -0.42 11.21
C LYS A 77 -1.81 0.23 10.77
N LEU A 78 -1.84 1.49 10.37
CA LEU A 78 -0.68 2.26 9.93
C LEU A 78 -0.28 3.26 11.00
N SER A 79 1.02 3.24 11.35
CA SER A 79 1.67 4.34 12.06
C SER A 79 2.39 5.21 11.04
N TRP A 80 2.24 6.51 11.14
CA TRP A 80 2.92 7.49 10.31
C TRP A 80 3.09 8.78 11.10
N GLU A 81 4.15 9.51 10.77
CA GLU A 81 4.50 10.77 11.41
C GLU A 81 4.80 11.79 10.32
N SER A 82 4.39 13.05 10.53
CA SER A 82 4.73 14.13 9.62
C SER A 82 6.06 14.72 10.05
N SER A 83 7.08 14.64 9.19
CA SER A 83 8.42 15.16 9.46
C SER A 83 8.52 16.69 9.30
N THR A 84 7.54 17.45 9.78
CA THR A 84 7.55 18.91 9.65
C THR A 84 7.89 19.59 10.97
N LYS A 85 9.18 19.98 11.05
CA LYS A 85 9.83 20.97 11.94
C LYS A 85 10.18 20.50 13.36
N GLU A 86 11.35 19.87 13.51
CA GLU A 86 12.35 20.18 14.55
C GLU A 86 13.65 19.34 14.48
N ASP A 87 13.81 18.41 13.54
CA ASP A 87 15.07 17.62 13.41
C ASP A 87 16.05 18.16 12.34
N VAL A 88 16.23 19.48 12.30
CA VAL A 88 17.36 20.13 11.62
C VAL A 88 17.97 21.14 12.57
N ASP A 89 18.43 20.66 13.72
CA ASP A 89 19.41 21.34 14.58
C ASP A 89 20.15 20.27 15.41
N GLU A 90 21.10 19.58 14.75
CA GLU A 90 22.48 19.26 15.19
C GLU A 90 23.16 18.29 14.22
#